data_AF-A0AAE0BV50-F1
#
_entry.id   AF-A0AAE0BV50-F1
#
_cell.length_a   1.000
_cell.length_b   1.000
_cell.length_c   1.000
_cell.angle_alpha   90.00
_cell.angle_beta   90.00
_cell.angle_gamma   90.00
#
_symmetry.space_group_name_H-M   'P 1'
#
loop_
_entity.id
_entity.type
_entity.pdbx_description
1 polymer ?
#
loop_
_entity_poly.entity_id
_entity_poly.type
_entity_poly.pdbx_seq_one_letter_code
_entity_poly.pdbx_strand_id
1 'polypeptide(L)'
;MVICRQRAKALKARFCGRRQDDEHGGLRAAQIGVAVKGGADLGVHTIQAALNRHPEWVCVKAHARNAFNEVHREAMFEAMERDFPGLWAWTDLCYGVEANLGFRLGGVDGSVMRFVKSKEGTQQGNPLRPLYLATPLHVVLERVQEGHPSVVIFAYLDDAFFLGRPVAAALTYETYMEEALAIGLDIQPVKSASFSPEGDASCFDVGMPGARGELDFIDVLGVPVGKAEAVSVEMLKKVEELCGILPLLNKLGHAHAQGLLFRFGAHPRLGFWLRGVPPEMMREAAEEHDRRIQGALRDLLPGGGLAWHSCEFATLTHGMSLTKAVRVSSAAWLGGFAQVWEDIRELFPTVTAGTEDLKVESDLPYVNSLQAAMQKVSEAMEVIGEARGAHEHLPPQVPKTDDVKKLSDYSRSQKRAQWVYAVVLHSADWLWLAGHVGASRLPWLFSVTFNSIGLSFLRGVPCCPALELSSAEYRVALRHILHAEQPLLGQVEECPGYGGERDPTGTH
;
A
#
# COMPACT_ATOMS: atom_id res chain seq x y z
N MET A 1 -6.08 9.48 -10.35
CA MET A 1 -5.58 10.67 -11.09
C MET A 1 -5.20 10.25 -12.50
N VAL A 2 -6.02 10.55 -13.51
CA VAL A 2 -5.68 10.25 -14.92
C VAL A 2 -4.83 11.40 -15.46
N ILE A 3 -3.60 11.50 -14.98
CA ILE A 3 -2.58 12.25 -15.69
C ILE A 3 -2.27 11.40 -16.92
N CYS A 4 -2.41 11.98 -18.13
CA CYS A 4 -2.05 11.30 -19.36
C CYS A 4 -0.64 10.69 -19.20
N ARG A 5 -0.49 9.38 -19.43
CA ARG A 5 0.79 8.66 -19.26
C ARG A 5 1.95 9.37 -19.98
N GLN A 6 1.65 10.10 -21.05
CA GLN A 6 2.60 10.90 -21.82
C GLN A 6 3.20 12.06 -21.00
N ARG A 7 2.41 12.73 -20.14
CA ARG A 7 2.87 13.85 -19.30
C ARG A 7 3.46 13.42 -17.95
N ALA A 8 3.19 12.20 -17.50
CA ALA A 8 3.72 11.69 -16.22
C ALA A 8 5.26 11.69 -16.18
N LYS A 9 5.92 11.43 -17.32
CA LYS A 9 7.39 11.50 -17.41
C LYS A 9 7.92 12.93 -17.23
N ALA A 10 7.29 13.91 -17.89
CA ALA A 10 7.69 15.31 -17.77
C ALA A 10 7.46 15.85 -16.34
N LEU A 11 6.34 15.46 -15.72
CA LEU A 11 6.06 15.79 -14.31
C LEU A 11 7.08 15.17 -13.35
N LYS A 12 7.37 13.87 -13.50
CA LYS A 12 8.43 13.23 -12.71
C LYS A 12 9.78 13.91 -12.94
N ALA A 13 10.10 14.30 -14.17
CA ALA A 13 11.35 15.02 -14.46
C ALA A 13 11.38 16.41 -13.82
N ARG A 14 10.25 17.12 -13.72
CA ARG A 14 10.20 18.42 -13.00
C ARG A 14 10.38 18.25 -11.49
N PHE A 15 9.76 17.24 -10.90
CA PHE A 15 9.72 17.03 -9.45
C PHE A 15 10.86 16.17 -8.89
N CYS A 16 11.51 15.39 -9.74
CA CYS A 16 12.52 14.39 -9.38
C CYS A 16 13.62 14.24 -10.45
N GLY A 17 13.67 15.08 -11.49
CA GLY A 17 14.70 15.01 -12.55
C GLY A 17 15.94 15.82 -12.21
N ARG A 18 17.07 15.54 -12.89
CA ARG A 18 18.34 16.25 -12.69
C ARG A 18 18.27 17.64 -13.31
N ARG A 19 18.82 18.67 -12.64
CA ARG A 19 19.05 19.96 -13.31
C ARG A 19 20.24 19.81 -14.27
N GLN A 20 20.25 20.59 -15.35
CA GLN A 20 21.31 20.53 -16.36
C GLN A 20 22.69 20.92 -15.80
N ASP A 21 22.73 21.60 -14.65
CA ASP A 21 23.94 22.16 -14.03
C ASP A 21 24.46 21.35 -12.83
N ASP A 22 23.85 20.18 -12.54
CA ASP A 22 24.23 19.30 -11.41
C ASP A 22 25.49 18.45 -11.73
N GLU A 23 26.60 19.08 -12.12
CA GLU A 23 27.87 18.39 -12.37
C GLU A 23 28.49 17.77 -11.10
N HIS A 24 27.99 18.12 -9.90
CA HIS A 24 28.62 17.80 -8.60
C HIS A 24 27.82 16.83 -7.71
N GLY A 25 26.69 16.27 -8.16
CA GLY A 25 26.01 15.16 -7.46
C GLY A 25 25.48 15.45 -6.04
N GLY A 26 25.10 16.69 -5.75
CA GLY A 26 24.52 17.10 -4.45
C GLY A 26 23.11 16.54 -4.19
N LEU A 27 22.65 16.66 -2.94
CA LEU A 27 21.26 16.36 -2.57
C LEU A 27 20.28 17.33 -3.24
N ARG A 28 19.10 16.83 -3.61
CA ARG A 28 18.03 17.61 -4.22
C ARG A 28 16.70 17.38 -3.51
N ALA A 29 15.89 18.44 -3.48
CA ALA A 29 14.51 18.34 -3.05
C ALA A 29 13.70 17.50 -4.03
N ALA A 30 12.78 16.68 -3.52
CA ALA A 30 11.89 15.89 -4.36
C ALA A 30 10.42 16.05 -3.98
N GLN A 31 9.53 16.10 -4.97
CA GLN A 31 8.08 16.01 -4.76
C GLN A 31 7.55 14.69 -5.32
N ILE A 32 7.32 13.73 -4.43
CA ILE A 32 7.02 12.34 -4.78
C ILE A 32 5.52 12.02 -4.76
N GLY A 33 4.67 12.99 -4.42
CA GLY A 33 3.20 12.84 -4.40
C GLY A 33 2.51 12.95 -5.77
N VAL A 34 3.22 13.45 -6.81
CA VAL A 34 2.63 13.70 -8.13
C VAL A 34 3.40 12.99 -9.23
N ALA A 35 2.71 12.09 -9.96
CA ALA A 35 3.23 11.35 -11.11
C ALA A 35 4.46 10.44 -10.84
N VAL A 36 4.85 10.24 -9.58
CA VAL A 36 5.88 9.28 -9.16
C VAL A 36 5.22 7.95 -8.81
N LYS A 37 5.53 6.90 -9.56
CA LYS A 37 4.93 5.58 -9.34
C LYS A 37 5.52 4.96 -8.07
N GLY A 38 4.71 4.81 -7.02
CA GLY A 38 5.18 4.30 -5.73
C GLY A 38 5.81 5.37 -4.86
N GLY A 39 5.45 6.65 -5.04
CA GLY A 39 5.96 7.73 -4.21
C GLY A 39 5.81 7.48 -2.71
N ALA A 40 4.74 6.81 -2.27
CA ALA A 40 4.59 6.44 -0.87
C ALA A 40 5.64 5.41 -0.43
N ASP A 41 5.82 4.32 -1.20
CA ASP A 41 6.87 3.34 -0.93
C ASP A 41 8.27 3.98 -0.96
N LEU A 42 8.49 4.96 -1.86
CA LEU A 42 9.75 5.68 -2.00
C LEU A 42 10.09 6.43 -0.70
N GLY A 43 9.18 7.26 -0.18
CA GLY A 43 9.40 7.97 1.08
C GLY A 43 9.63 7.03 2.26
N VAL A 44 8.83 5.97 2.35
CA VAL A 44 8.90 4.96 3.42
C VAL A 44 10.24 4.21 3.40
N HIS A 45 10.68 3.73 2.25
CA HIS A 45 11.95 3.01 2.14
C HIS A 45 13.16 3.95 2.26
N THR A 46 13.07 5.20 1.79
CA THR A 46 14.13 6.21 1.99
C THR A 46 14.36 6.48 3.47
N ILE A 47 13.31 6.76 4.24
CA ILE A 47 13.45 7.06 5.67
C ILE A 47 13.95 5.83 6.45
N GLN A 48 13.41 4.64 6.14
CA GLN A 48 13.89 3.41 6.78
C GLN A 48 15.37 3.14 6.52
N ALA A 49 15.80 3.22 5.25
CA ALA A 49 17.19 3.01 4.89
C ALA A 49 18.10 4.03 5.59
N ALA A 50 17.71 5.30 5.62
CA ALA A 50 18.49 6.36 6.24
C ALA A 50 18.61 6.21 7.75
N LEU A 51 17.51 6.02 8.48
CA LEU A 51 17.54 5.91 9.95
C LEU A 51 18.22 4.62 10.42
N ASN A 52 18.20 3.56 9.61
CA ASN A 52 18.99 2.35 9.91
C ASN A 52 20.49 2.57 9.68
N ARG A 53 20.84 3.34 8.65
CA ARG A 53 22.23 3.65 8.28
C ARG A 53 22.87 4.67 9.22
N HIS A 54 22.05 5.61 9.68
CA HIS A 54 22.39 6.76 10.51
C HIS A 54 21.39 6.86 11.66
N PRO A 55 21.51 6.01 12.69
CA PRO A 55 20.60 6.03 13.83
C PRO A 55 20.67 7.35 14.61
N GLU A 56 21.74 8.12 14.46
CA GLU A 56 21.90 9.46 15.04
C GLU A 56 21.13 10.56 14.28
N TRP A 57 20.60 10.27 13.09
CA TRP A 57 19.80 11.22 12.32
C TRP A 57 18.38 11.30 12.86
N VAL A 58 17.75 12.45 12.64
CA VAL A 58 16.33 12.67 12.90
C VAL A 58 15.58 12.73 11.57
N CYS A 59 14.36 12.19 11.57
CA CYS A 59 13.36 12.44 10.55
C CYS A 59 12.31 13.39 11.13
N VAL A 60 12.06 14.50 10.44
CA VAL A 60 11.01 15.47 10.78
C VAL A 60 9.93 15.38 9.72
N LYS A 61 8.67 15.22 10.14
CA LYS A 61 7.48 15.34 9.30
C LYS A 61 6.79 16.65 9.61
N ALA A 62 6.74 17.55 8.63
CA ALA A 62 5.98 18.78 8.72
C ALA A 62 4.50 18.55 8.46
N HIS A 63 3.64 19.24 9.21
CA HIS A 63 2.20 19.21 9.01
C HIS A 63 1.69 20.61 8.64
N ALA A 64 1.22 20.80 7.41
CA ALA A 64 0.59 22.05 6.97
C ALA A 64 -0.88 22.13 7.41
N ARG A 65 -1.35 23.30 7.86
CA ARG A 65 -2.75 23.53 8.17
C ARG A 65 -3.58 23.59 6.88
N ASN A 66 -4.43 22.60 6.67
CA ASN A 66 -5.45 22.62 5.61
C ASN A 66 -4.88 22.98 4.21
N ALA A 67 -3.71 22.42 3.88
CA ALA A 67 -2.80 22.90 2.83
C ALA A 67 -3.49 23.19 1.49
N PHE A 68 -4.33 22.26 1.03
CA PHE A 68 -5.02 22.42 -0.24
C PHE A 68 -5.98 23.60 -0.32
N ASN A 69 -6.58 24.01 0.80
CA ASN A 69 -7.50 25.15 0.85
C ASN A 69 -6.77 26.46 1.16
N GLU A 70 -5.55 26.40 1.70
CA GLU A 70 -4.80 27.58 2.16
C GLU A 70 -3.69 28.01 1.19
N VAL A 71 -3.21 27.12 0.32
CA VAL A 71 -2.21 27.49 -0.70
C VAL A 71 -2.68 28.70 -1.51
N HIS A 72 -1.81 29.71 -1.62
CA HIS A 72 -2.10 30.93 -2.35
C HIS A 72 -2.33 30.64 -3.82
N ARG A 73 -3.45 31.14 -4.37
CA ARG A 73 -3.74 31.01 -5.80
C ARG A 73 -2.73 31.74 -6.66
N GLU A 74 -2.22 32.87 -6.21
CA GLU A 74 -1.16 33.60 -6.88
C GLU A 74 0.07 32.70 -7.10
N ALA A 75 0.58 32.06 -6.04
CA ALA A 75 1.71 31.15 -6.15
C ALA A 75 1.40 29.93 -7.04
N MET A 76 0.17 29.42 -6.97
CA MET A 76 -0.31 28.37 -7.87
C MET A 76 -0.29 28.84 -9.34
N PHE A 77 -0.81 30.03 -9.65
CA PHE A 77 -0.84 30.58 -11.00
C PHE A 77 0.56 30.79 -11.55
N GLU A 78 1.44 31.46 -10.80
CA GLU A 78 2.84 31.68 -11.18
C GLU A 78 3.56 30.35 -11.48
N ALA A 79 3.37 29.36 -10.60
CA ALA A 79 3.98 28.04 -10.78
C ALA A 79 3.42 27.30 -12.01
N MET A 80 2.12 27.43 -12.29
CA MET A 80 1.49 26.82 -13.47
C MET A 80 1.90 27.50 -14.77
N GLU A 81 1.99 28.82 -14.79
CA GLU A 81 2.46 29.57 -15.95
C GLU A 81 3.90 29.21 -16.29
N ARG A 82 4.77 29.13 -15.28
CA ARG A 82 6.19 28.78 -15.45
C ARG A 82 6.40 27.33 -15.88
N ASP A 83 5.85 26.38 -15.13
CA ASP A 83 6.22 24.96 -15.29
C ASP A 83 5.30 24.19 -16.23
N PHE A 84 4.03 24.63 -16.35
CA PHE A 84 3.00 23.94 -17.12
C PHE A 84 2.12 24.91 -17.93
N PRO A 85 2.69 25.77 -18.79
CA PRO A 85 1.93 26.79 -19.52
C PRO A 85 0.80 26.18 -20.39
N GLY A 86 0.97 24.95 -20.86
CA GLY A 86 -0.08 24.21 -21.58
C GLY A 86 -1.29 23.79 -20.73
N LEU A 87 -1.30 24.05 -19.42
CA LEU A 87 -2.46 23.91 -18.53
C LEU A 87 -3.03 25.26 -18.10
N TRP A 88 -2.40 26.38 -18.45
CA TRP A 88 -2.80 27.71 -18.01
C TRP A 88 -4.27 28.01 -18.26
N ALA A 89 -4.75 27.83 -19.49
CA ALA A 89 -6.14 28.11 -19.85
C ALA A 89 -7.16 27.32 -19.02
N TRP A 90 -6.82 26.08 -18.63
CA TRP A 90 -7.67 25.29 -17.74
C TRP A 90 -7.60 25.79 -16.29
N THR A 91 -6.40 26.16 -15.82
CA THR A 91 -6.21 26.73 -14.48
C THR A 91 -6.98 28.04 -14.33
N ASP A 92 -6.88 28.94 -15.30
CA ASP A 92 -7.61 30.21 -15.36
C ASP A 92 -9.13 29.99 -15.42
N LEU A 93 -9.59 29.06 -16.27
CA LEU A 93 -11.01 28.70 -16.31
C LEU A 93 -11.55 28.23 -14.95
N CYS A 94 -10.79 27.43 -14.22
CA CYS A 94 -11.22 26.86 -12.94
C CYS A 94 -11.09 27.83 -11.75
N TYR A 95 -10.09 28.69 -11.76
CA TYR A 95 -9.67 29.45 -10.56
C TYR A 95 -9.48 30.95 -10.79
N GLY A 96 -9.54 31.44 -12.03
CA GLY A 96 -9.33 32.85 -12.38
C GLY A 96 -10.39 33.79 -11.79
N VAL A 97 -11.52 33.23 -11.35
CA VAL A 97 -12.57 33.95 -10.63
C VAL A 97 -12.98 33.17 -9.37
N GLU A 98 -13.31 33.90 -8.31
CA GLU A 98 -13.82 33.32 -7.06
C GLU A 98 -15.14 32.55 -7.27
N ALA A 99 -15.09 31.23 -7.15
CA ALA A 99 -16.27 30.37 -7.19
C ALA A 99 -17.10 30.44 -5.90
N ASN A 100 -18.42 30.24 -6.00
CA ASN A 100 -19.31 30.06 -4.86
C ASN A 100 -19.33 28.58 -4.43
N LEU A 101 -18.91 28.28 -3.20
CA LEU A 101 -19.05 26.97 -2.57
C LEU A 101 -20.39 26.88 -1.86
N GLY A 102 -21.32 26.13 -2.44
CA GLY A 102 -22.65 25.91 -1.87
C GLY A 102 -22.66 24.80 -0.82
N PHE A 103 -23.22 25.08 0.36
CA PHE A 103 -23.50 24.06 1.39
C PHE A 103 -24.91 24.22 1.96
N ARG A 104 -25.48 23.11 2.44
CA ARG A 104 -26.79 23.08 3.09
C ARG A 104 -26.62 23.20 4.60
N LEU A 105 -27.42 24.05 5.23
CA LEU A 105 -27.46 24.22 6.68
C LEU A 105 -28.89 23.98 7.18
N GLY A 106 -29.06 23.10 8.17
CA GLY A 106 -30.37 22.65 8.69
C GLY A 106 -30.63 21.16 8.47
N GLY A 107 -31.69 20.63 9.10
CA GLY A 107 -32.11 19.24 9.00
C GLY A 107 -32.76 18.86 7.66
N VAL A 108 -33.12 17.58 7.51
CA VAL A 108 -33.62 16.96 6.27
C VAL A 108 -34.81 17.72 5.66
N ASP A 109 -35.68 18.31 6.50
CA ASP A 109 -36.94 18.91 6.06
C ASP A 109 -36.90 20.45 5.97
N GLY A 110 -35.74 21.08 6.13
CA GLY A 110 -35.62 22.55 6.21
C GLY A 110 -34.25 23.12 5.84
N SER A 111 -33.46 22.38 5.05
CA SER A 111 -32.11 22.80 4.71
C SER A 111 -32.11 24.07 3.85
N VAL A 112 -31.31 25.07 4.26
CA VAL A 112 -31.12 26.31 3.50
C VAL A 112 -29.76 26.29 2.82
N MET A 113 -29.72 26.65 1.54
CA MET A 113 -28.45 26.84 0.83
C MET A 113 -27.72 28.09 1.33
N ARG A 114 -26.44 27.93 1.62
CA ARG A 114 -25.49 28.99 1.96
C ARG A 114 -24.31 28.90 1.00
N PHE A 115 -23.64 30.03 0.79
CA PHE A 115 -22.50 30.13 -0.11
C PHE A 115 -21.33 30.80 0.59
N VAL A 116 -20.13 30.27 0.38
CA VAL A 116 -18.85 30.90 0.75
C VAL A 116 -18.02 31.06 -0.51
N LYS A 117 -17.26 32.16 -0.60
CA LYS A 117 -16.34 32.39 -1.72
C LYS A 117 -15.08 31.54 -1.56
N SER A 118 -14.75 30.76 -2.58
CA SER A 118 -13.45 30.10 -2.69
C SER A 118 -12.45 31.10 -3.26
N LYS A 119 -11.68 31.73 -2.37
CA LYS A 119 -10.68 32.75 -2.72
C LYS A 119 -9.28 32.17 -2.88
N GLU A 120 -8.88 31.33 -1.93
CA GLU A 120 -7.61 30.63 -1.96
C GLU A 120 -7.78 29.14 -2.21
N GLY A 121 -6.64 28.49 -2.46
CA GLY A 121 -6.54 27.06 -2.59
C GLY A 121 -7.34 26.47 -3.75
N THR A 122 -7.55 25.17 -3.61
CA THR A 122 -8.00 24.26 -4.67
C THR A 122 -9.27 23.52 -4.25
N GLN A 123 -10.15 23.29 -5.21
CA GLN A 123 -11.49 22.73 -4.94
C GLN A 123 -11.47 21.19 -4.88
N GLN A 124 -12.18 20.63 -3.90
CA GLN A 124 -12.38 19.18 -3.81
C GLN A 124 -13.09 18.66 -5.06
N GLY A 125 -12.64 17.51 -5.57
CA GLY A 125 -13.13 16.93 -6.82
C GLY A 125 -12.37 17.37 -8.08
N ASN A 126 -11.53 18.42 -8.02
CA ASN A 126 -10.66 18.77 -9.13
C ASN A 126 -9.50 17.76 -9.26
N PRO A 127 -9.34 17.06 -10.41
CA PRO A 127 -8.29 16.06 -10.58
C PRO A 127 -6.87 16.63 -10.61
N LEU A 128 -6.69 17.93 -10.87
CA LEU A 128 -5.39 18.62 -10.88
C LEU A 128 -5.03 19.25 -9.53
N ARG A 129 -5.90 19.17 -8.54
CA ARG A 129 -5.66 19.66 -7.17
C ARG A 129 -4.30 19.25 -6.58
N PRO A 130 -3.86 17.98 -6.68
CA PRO A 130 -2.52 17.59 -6.24
C PRO A 130 -1.39 18.34 -6.94
N LEU A 131 -1.50 18.57 -8.25
CA LEU A 131 -0.50 19.31 -9.02
C LEU A 131 -0.42 20.78 -8.60
N TYR A 132 -1.58 21.41 -8.37
CA TYR A 132 -1.69 22.81 -7.96
C TYR A 132 -1.10 23.09 -6.58
N LEU A 133 -1.14 22.12 -5.67
CA LEU A 133 -0.45 22.22 -4.39
C LEU A 133 1.05 21.91 -4.54
N ALA A 134 1.37 20.80 -5.21
CA ALA A 134 2.72 20.26 -5.29
C ALA A 134 3.70 21.20 -6.02
N THR A 135 3.25 21.94 -7.03
CA THR A 135 4.14 22.75 -7.87
C THR A 135 4.70 23.99 -7.17
N PRO A 136 3.89 24.89 -6.58
CA PRO A 136 4.43 26.01 -5.80
C PRO A 136 5.22 25.52 -4.59
N LEU A 137 4.76 24.47 -3.91
CA LEU A 137 5.51 23.88 -2.79
C LEU A 137 6.86 23.33 -3.22
N HIS A 138 6.98 22.70 -4.39
CA HIS A 138 8.26 22.18 -4.85
C HIS A 138 9.30 23.30 -5.07
N VAL A 139 8.88 24.50 -5.47
CA VAL A 139 9.77 25.68 -5.54
C VAL A 139 10.32 26.03 -4.16
N VAL A 140 9.47 26.02 -3.14
CA VAL A 140 9.88 26.23 -1.74
C VAL A 140 10.89 25.17 -1.32
N LEU A 141 10.61 23.89 -1.60
CA LEU A 141 11.52 22.80 -1.24
C LEU A 141 12.89 22.94 -1.94
N GLU A 142 12.92 23.34 -3.22
CA GLU A 142 14.16 23.59 -3.95
C GLU A 142 14.98 24.71 -3.31
N ARG A 143 14.36 25.85 -2.95
CA ARG A 143 15.06 26.95 -2.26
C ARG A 143 15.61 26.53 -0.90
N VAL A 144 14.82 25.79 -0.12
CA VAL A 144 15.26 25.27 1.19
C VAL A 144 16.45 24.31 1.00
N GLN A 145 16.41 23.43 -0.01
CA GLN A 145 17.51 22.51 -0.28
C GLN A 145 18.82 23.23 -0.64
N GLU A 146 18.76 24.33 -1.39
CA GLU A 146 19.93 25.15 -1.76
C GLU A 146 20.66 25.70 -0.52
N GLY A 147 19.93 26.05 0.55
CA GLY A 147 20.50 26.48 1.82
C GLY A 147 20.96 25.35 2.75
N HIS A 148 20.47 24.12 2.53
CA HIS A 148 20.67 22.98 3.43
C HIS A 148 21.16 21.73 2.69
N PRO A 149 22.37 21.74 2.10
CA PRO A 149 22.85 20.67 1.21
C PRO A 149 23.15 19.34 1.90
N SER A 150 23.16 19.30 3.23
CA SER A 150 23.40 18.09 4.03
C SER A 150 22.12 17.38 4.50
N VAL A 151 20.95 17.97 4.24
CA VAL A 151 19.65 17.43 4.66
C VAL A 151 18.92 16.88 3.45
N VAL A 152 18.39 15.67 3.59
CA VAL A 152 17.53 15.05 2.59
C VAL A 152 16.14 15.65 2.72
N ILE A 153 15.65 16.27 1.65
CA ILE A 153 14.34 16.94 1.63
C ILE A 153 13.44 16.30 0.58
N PHE A 154 12.26 15.87 0.99
CA PHE A 154 11.23 15.48 0.04
C PHE A 154 9.84 15.69 0.60
N ALA A 155 8.84 15.72 -0.27
CA ALA A 155 7.44 15.80 0.14
C ALA A 155 6.55 14.87 -0.67
N TYR A 156 5.51 14.33 -0.03
CA TYR A 156 4.38 13.71 -0.69
C TYR A 156 3.19 14.65 -0.55
N LEU A 157 2.93 15.42 -1.60
CA LEU A 157 1.98 16.54 -1.53
C LEU A 157 2.40 17.50 -0.41
N ASP A 158 1.55 17.76 0.58
CA ASP A 158 1.82 18.63 1.73
C ASP A 158 2.65 17.98 2.85
N ASP A 159 2.75 16.65 2.90
CA ASP A 159 3.60 15.96 3.87
C ASP A 159 5.07 16.11 3.48
N ALA A 160 5.76 17.11 4.05
CA ALA A 160 7.19 17.34 3.84
C ALA A 160 8.04 16.65 4.92
N PHE A 161 9.16 16.07 4.49
CA PHE A 161 10.09 15.31 5.31
C PHE A 161 11.50 15.89 5.22
N PHE A 162 12.15 16.01 6.37
CA PHE A 162 13.53 16.49 6.51
C PHE A 162 14.33 15.46 7.29
N LEU A 163 15.42 15.00 6.71
CA LEU A 163 16.19 13.87 7.23
C LEU A 163 17.67 14.21 7.24
N GLY A 164 18.28 14.15 8.42
CA GLY A 164 19.69 14.50 8.61
C GLY A 164 20.07 14.60 10.09
N ARG A 165 21.23 15.18 10.38
CA ARG A 165 21.66 15.42 11.77
C ARG A 165 20.67 16.34 12.49
N PRO A 166 20.39 16.17 13.79
CA PRO A 166 19.32 16.87 14.50
C PRO A 166 19.30 18.40 14.30
N VAL A 167 20.42 19.07 14.58
CA VAL A 167 20.53 20.53 14.43
C VAL A 167 20.34 20.99 12.98
N ALA A 168 20.89 20.26 12.01
CA ALA A 168 20.74 20.61 10.60
C ALA A 168 19.29 20.46 10.12
N ALA A 169 18.63 19.36 10.52
CA ALA A 169 17.22 19.12 10.21
C ALA A 169 16.29 20.14 10.88
N ALA A 170 16.59 20.56 12.11
CA ALA A 170 15.85 21.62 12.81
C ALA A 170 15.94 22.96 12.08
N LEU A 171 17.15 23.42 11.73
CA LEU A 171 17.34 24.65 10.96
C LEU A 171 16.69 24.59 9.57
N THR A 172 16.73 23.42 8.92
CA THR A 172 16.05 23.20 7.63
C THR A 172 14.54 23.32 7.77
N TYR A 173 13.98 22.70 8.82
CA TYR A 173 12.56 22.75 9.12
C TYR A 173 12.08 24.18 9.42
N GLU A 174 12.84 24.95 10.22
CA GLU A 174 12.56 26.36 10.50
C GLU A 174 12.55 27.21 9.22
N THR A 175 13.59 27.05 8.38
CA THR A 175 13.65 27.73 7.07
C THR A 175 12.46 27.36 6.19
N TYR A 176 12.07 26.09 6.19
CA TYR A 176 10.89 25.63 5.46
C TYR A 176 9.60 26.26 5.97
N MET A 177 9.41 26.40 7.29
CA MET A 177 8.23 27.06 7.84
C MET A 177 8.10 28.50 7.34
N GLU A 178 9.21 29.25 7.32
CA GLU A 178 9.25 30.63 6.83
C GLU A 178 8.92 30.72 5.32
N GLU A 179 9.59 29.90 4.50
CA GLU A 179 9.38 29.89 3.05
C GLU A 179 8.00 29.36 2.65
N ALA A 180 7.46 28.38 3.36
CA ALA A 180 6.13 27.81 3.10
C ALA A 180 5.01 28.82 3.38
N LEU A 181 5.20 29.72 4.34
CA LEU A 181 4.22 30.77 4.64
C LEU A 181 4.03 31.73 3.46
N ALA A 182 5.07 31.97 2.65
CA ALA A 182 4.99 32.82 1.46
C ALA A 182 3.99 32.30 0.41
N ILE A 183 3.75 30.99 0.39
CA ILE A 183 2.76 30.34 -0.49
C ILE A 183 1.45 30.00 0.23
N GLY A 184 1.23 30.54 1.44
CA GLY A 184 0.01 30.35 2.23
C GLY A 184 -0.01 29.06 3.05
N LEU A 185 1.11 28.33 3.13
CA LEU A 185 1.18 27.09 3.89
C LEU A 185 1.70 27.35 5.31
N ASP A 186 0.75 27.46 6.23
CA ASP A 186 0.99 27.60 7.67
C ASP A 186 1.32 26.23 8.29
N ILE A 187 2.61 26.00 8.55
CA ILE A 187 3.11 24.77 9.17
C ILE A 187 2.84 24.79 10.67
N GLN A 188 2.37 23.65 11.20
CA GLN A 188 1.88 23.55 12.58
C GLN A 188 2.86 22.71 13.43
N PRO A 189 3.78 23.32 14.20
CA PRO A 189 4.79 22.58 14.98
C PRO A 189 4.19 21.53 15.93
N VAL A 190 3.04 21.84 16.54
CA VAL A 190 2.32 20.94 17.46
C VAL A 190 1.67 19.73 16.79
N LYS A 191 1.55 19.73 15.46
CA LYS A 191 1.04 18.61 14.65
C LYS A 191 2.12 17.95 13.79
N SER A 192 3.23 18.64 13.58
CA SER A 192 4.46 18.06 13.05
C SER A 192 5.00 17.01 14.03
N ALA A 193 5.97 16.20 13.61
CA ALA A 193 6.60 15.22 14.47
C ALA A 193 8.08 15.06 14.10
N SER A 194 8.91 14.76 15.10
CA SER A 194 10.30 14.37 14.91
C SER A 194 10.56 12.99 15.51
N PHE A 195 11.38 12.19 14.86
CA PHE A 195 11.80 10.89 15.40
C PHE A 195 13.26 10.61 15.06
N SER A 196 14.01 10.12 16.05
CA SER A 196 15.36 9.63 15.88
C SER A 196 15.53 8.33 16.68
N PRO A 197 16.17 7.29 16.12
CA PRO A 197 16.50 6.08 16.88
C PRO A 197 17.44 6.34 18.07
N GLU A 198 18.50 7.13 17.87
CA GLU A 198 19.57 7.37 18.86
C GLU A 198 19.97 8.85 18.99
N GLY A 199 19.54 9.71 18.05
CA GLY A 199 19.88 11.13 18.03
C GLY A 199 19.07 11.97 19.01
N ASP A 200 19.69 13.06 19.50
CA ASP A 200 19.03 14.02 20.37
C ASP A 200 18.16 15.01 19.58
N ALA A 201 16.85 14.86 19.68
CA ALA A 201 15.84 15.75 19.08
C ALA A 201 15.53 16.99 19.96
N SER A 202 16.30 17.28 21.01
CA SER A 202 16.03 18.41 21.91
C SER A 202 16.08 19.79 21.25
N CYS A 203 16.72 19.90 20.08
CA CYS A 203 16.79 21.11 19.26
C CYS A 203 15.44 21.55 18.66
N PHE A 204 14.42 20.69 18.65
CA PHE A 204 13.07 21.07 18.23
C PHE A 204 12.27 21.72 19.38
N ASP A 205 11.24 22.49 19.01
CA ASP A 205 10.31 23.12 19.96
C ASP A 205 9.70 22.09 20.92
N VAL A 206 9.56 22.46 22.20
CA VAL A 206 9.00 21.61 23.27
C VAL A 206 7.61 21.07 22.91
N GLY A 207 6.82 21.83 22.15
CA GLY A 207 5.47 21.45 21.73
C GLY A 207 5.42 20.48 20.55
N MET A 208 6.55 20.16 19.90
CA MET A 208 6.59 19.20 18.79
C MET A 208 6.70 17.76 19.33
N PRO A 209 5.76 16.87 18.98
CA PRO A 209 5.88 15.44 19.26
C PRO A 209 7.22 14.85 18.84
N GLY A 210 7.90 14.23 19.79
CA GLY A 210 9.19 13.53 19.66
C GLY A 210 10.41 14.40 19.93
N ALA A 211 10.24 15.71 20.16
CA ALA A 211 11.33 16.63 20.47
C ALA A 211 12.01 16.32 21.82
N ARG A 212 11.41 15.48 22.67
CA ARG A 212 11.96 15.05 23.97
C ARG A 212 12.17 13.54 24.02
N GLY A 213 12.25 12.88 22.86
CA GLY A 213 12.48 11.44 22.75
C GLY A 213 11.30 10.58 23.16
N GLU A 214 10.09 11.15 23.19
CA GLU A 214 8.86 10.47 23.61
C GLU A 214 8.21 9.61 22.52
N LEU A 215 8.64 9.76 21.26
CA LEU A 215 8.13 8.96 20.14
C LEU A 215 9.05 7.77 19.86
N ASP A 216 8.44 6.58 19.78
CA ASP A 216 9.14 5.35 19.39
C ASP A 216 9.11 5.08 17.88
N PHE A 217 8.29 5.82 17.14
CA PHE A 217 8.22 5.78 15.67
C PHE A 217 7.66 7.09 15.10
N ILE A 218 7.83 7.27 13.79
CA ILE A 218 7.18 8.33 13.01
C ILE A 218 6.25 7.74 11.94
N ASP A 219 5.09 8.36 11.75
CA ASP A 219 4.15 7.97 10.68
C ASP A 219 4.59 8.56 9.34
N VAL A 220 5.08 7.70 8.45
CA VAL A 220 5.45 8.05 7.08
C VAL A 220 4.32 7.59 6.16
N LEU A 221 3.43 8.51 5.79
CA LEU A 221 2.34 8.27 4.83
C LEU A 221 1.44 7.08 5.24
N GLY A 222 1.16 6.96 6.54
CA GLY A 222 0.36 5.87 7.11
C GLY A 222 1.16 4.61 7.52
N VAL A 223 2.47 4.56 7.24
CA VAL A 223 3.38 3.48 7.63
C VAL A 223 4.24 3.93 8.83
N PRO A 224 4.18 3.23 9.98
CA PRO A 224 5.04 3.54 11.11
C PRO A 224 6.48 3.11 10.84
N VAL A 225 7.44 4.02 11.05
CA VAL A 225 8.89 3.77 10.92
C VAL A 225 9.57 4.09 12.25
N GLY A 226 10.17 3.10 12.90
CA GLY A 226 10.83 3.29 14.20
C GLY A 226 11.22 1.99 14.88
N LYS A 227 11.14 1.97 16.22
CA LYS A 227 11.50 0.82 17.04
C LYS A 227 10.58 -0.38 16.75
N ALA A 228 11.17 -1.56 16.67
CA ALA A 228 10.49 -2.77 16.22
C ALA A 228 9.24 -3.08 17.05
N GLU A 229 9.33 -3.03 18.37
CA GLU A 229 8.24 -3.35 19.29
C GLU A 229 7.07 -2.38 19.14
N ALA A 230 7.36 -1.08 19.03
CA ALA A 230 6.33 -0.04 18.87
C ALA A 230 5.63 -0.15 17.51
N VAL A 231 6.40 -0.43 16.44
CA VAL A 231 5.86 -0.69 15.10
C VAL A 231 4.95 -1.93 15.11
N SER A 232 5.37 -3.03 15.72
CA SER A 232 4.56 -4.25 15.83
C SER A 232 3.22 -4.00 16.54
N VAL A 233 3.25 -3.30 17.67
CA VAL A 233 2.05 -2.93 18.44
C VAL A 233 1.12 -2.02 17.63
N GLU A 234 1.67 -1.03 16.92
CA GLU A 234 0.89 -0.14 16.07
C GLU A 234 0.24 -0.89 14.89
N MET A 235 0.95 -1.84 14.30
CA MET A 235 0.41 -2.66 13.22
C MET A 235 -0.72 -3.58 13.68
N LEU A 236 -0.67 -4.11 14.91
CA LEU A 236 -1.80 -4.85 15.48
C LEU A 236 -3.06 -3.98 15.62
N LYS A 237 -2.92 -2.72 16.07
CA LYS A 237 -4.05 -1.79 16.14
C LYS A 237 -4.64 -1.52 14.76
N LYS A 238 -3.79 -1.23 13.77
CA LYS A 238 -4.22 -1.00 12.37
C LYS A 238 -4.93 -2.23 11.78
N VAL A 239 -4.50 -3.44 12.12
CA VAL A 239 -5.18 -4.67 11.71
C VAL A 239 -6.54 -4.82 12.38
N GLU A 240 -6.66 -4.54 13.68
CA GLU A 240 -7.97 -4.58 14.37
C GLU A 240 -8.97 -3.62 13.71
N GLU A 241 -8.55 -2.37 13.45
CA GLU A 241 -9.38 -1.37 12.75
C GLU A 241 -9.75 -1.82 11.33
N LEU A 242 -8.78 -2.33 10.57
CA LEU A 242 -9.01 -2.83 9.21
C LEU A 242 -10.02 -3.98 9.21
N CYS A 243 -9.88 -4.94 10.13
CA CYS A 243 -10.73 -6.11 10.25
C CYS A 243 -12.11 -5.81 10.87
N GLY A 244 -12.32 -4.60 11.42
CA GLY A 244 -13.62 -4.13 11.88
C GLY A 244 -14.72 -4.11 10.80
N ILE A 245 -14.34 -4.17 9.51
CA ILE A 245 -15.29 -4.29 8.39
C ILE A 245 -15.88 -5.70 8.25
N LEU A 246 -15.18 -6.75 8.72
CA LEU A 246 -15.58 -8.15 8.48
C LEU A 246 -16.97 -8.47 9.06
N PRO A 247 -17.31 -8.06 10.30
CA PRO A 247 -18.67 -8.26 10.82
C PRO A 247 -19.75 -7.48 10.07
N LEU A 248 -19.39 -6.36 9.41
CA LEU A 248 -20.35 -5.59 8.60
C LEU A 248 -20.71 -6.32 7.30
N LEU A 249 -19.78 -7.06 6.72
CA LEU A 249 -20.04 -7.88 5.53
C LEU A 249 -21.12 -8.94 5.81
N ASN A 250 -21.15 -9.50 7.02
CA ASN A 250 -22.16 -10.48 7.44
C ASN A 250 -23.59 -9.87 7.47
N LYS A 251 -23.73 -8.54 7.53
CA LYS A 251 -25.03 -7.85 7.57
C LYS A 251 -25.66 -7.62 6.19
N LEU A 252 -24.96 -7.91 5.09
CA LEU A 252 -25.45 -7.65 3.74
C LEU A 252 -26.61 -8.56 3.30
N GLY A 253 -26.82 -9.70 3.97
CA GLY A 253 -27.90 -10.65 3.65
C GLY A 253 -27.72 -11.42 2.33
N HIS A 254 -26.71 -11.10 1.52
CA HIS A 254 -26.48 -11.71 0.21
C HIS A 254 -25.05 -12.28 0.10
N ALA A 255 -24.92 -13.61 0.10
CA ALA A 255 -23.61 -14.30 0.23
C ALA A 255 -22.67 -14.04 -0.96
N HIS A 256 -23.20 -13.91 -2.19
CA HIS A 256 -22.37 -13.61 -3.35
C HIS A 256 -21.71 -12.22 -3.23
N ALA A 257 -22.51 -11.16 -2.99
CA ALA A 257 -22.00 -9.81 -2.74
C ALA A 257 -21.05 -9.74 -1.54
N GLN A 258 -21.38 -10.44 -0.44
CA GLN A 258 -20.51 -10.59 0.73
C GLN A 258 -19.16 -11.19 0.34
N GLY A 259 -19.14 -12.29 -0.41
CA GLY A 259 -17.91 -12.95 -0.87
C GLY A 259 -17.05 -12.06 -1.77
N LEU A 260 -17.67 -11.31 -2.67
CA LEU A 260 -16.96 -10.36 -3.55
C LEU A 260 -16.37 -9.18 -2.76
N LEU A 261 -17.13 -8.56 -1.87
CA LEU A 261 -16.66 -7.46 -1.03
C LEU A 261 -15.60 -7.93 -0.03
N PHE A 262 -15.73 -9.15 0.49
CA PHE A 262 -14.70 -9.79 1.31
C PHE A 262 -13.39 -9.91 0.52
N ARG A 263 -13.43 -10.47 -0.69
CA ARG A 263 -12.27 -10.72 -1.54
C ARG A 263 -11.63 -9.45 -2.09
N PHE A 264 -12.42 -8.52 -2.63
CA PHE A 264 -11.92 -7.35 -3.35
C PHE A 264 -11.87 -6.08 -2.49
N GLY A 265 -12.66 -6.02 -1.43
CA GLY A 265 -12.78 -4.85 -0.56
C GLY A 265 -12.05 -5.03 0.77
N ALA A 266 -12.31 -6.10 1.52
CA ALA A 266 -11.78 -6.28 2.86
C ALA A 266 -10.35 -6.87 2.88
N HIS A 267 -10.15 -7.99 2.19
CA HIS A 267 -8.88 -8.74 2.18
C HIS A 267 -7.65 -7.96 1.69
N PRO A 268 -7.67 -7.20 0.57
CA PRO A 268 -6.44 -6.65 -0.01
C PRO A 268 -5.90 -5.43 0.74
N ARG A 269 -6.61 -4.90 1.73
CA ARG A 269 -6.31 -3.61 2.39
C ARG A 269 -4.98 -3.62 3.15
N LEU A 270 -4.55 -4.76 3.67
CA LEU A 270 -3.28 -4.89 4.41
C LEU A 270 -2.05 -4.76 3.49
N GLY A 271 -2.23 -4.99 2.18
CA GLY A 271 -1.12 -5.07 1.22
C GLY A 271 -0.25 -3.82 1.11
N PHE A 272 -0.79 -2.64 1.41
CA PHE A 272 0.01 -1.41 1.47
C PHE A 272 1.05 -1.46 2.60
N TRP A 273 0.64 -1.84 3.81
CA TRP A 273 1.54 -1.95 4.95
C TRP A 273 2.56 -3.09 4.79
N LEU A 274 2.17 -4.22 4.17
CA LEU A 274 3.10 -5.32 3.88
C LEU A 274 4.27 -4.89 2.96
N ARG A 275 4.11 -3.83 2.18
CA ARG A 275 5.18 -3.28 1.32
C ARG A 275 6.10 -2.32 2.07
N GLY A 276 5.59 -1.66 3.10
CA GLY A 276 6.29 -0.61 3.84
C GLY A 276 6.85 -1.01 5.21
N VAL A 277 6.36 -2.10 5.80
CA VAL A 277 6.79 -2.59 7.12
C VAL A 277 7.63 -3.87 6.95
N PRO A 278 8.81 -3.96 7.60
CA PRO A 278 9.63 -5.17 7.58
C PRO A 278 8.86 -6.42 8.03
N PRO A 279 9.01 -7.59 7.35
CA PRO A 279 8.25 -8.80 7.66
C PRO A 279 8.35 -9.27 9.11
N GLU A 280 9.48 -9.04 9.77
CA GLU A 280 9.72 -9.38 11.17
C GLU A 280 8.87 -8.54 12.14
N MET A 281 8.70 -7.24 11.87
CA MET A 281 7.83 -6.34 12.66
C MET A 281 6.36 -6.53 12.31
N MET A 282 6.07 -6.99 11.09
CA MET A 282 4.71 -7.20 10.59
C MET A 282 4.11 -8.56 10.99
N ARG A 283 4.93 -9.49 11.51
CA ARG A 283 4.56 -10.90 11.69
C ARG A 283 3.29 -11.10 12.50
N GLU A 284 3.23 -10.56 13.71
CA GLU A 284 2.08 -10.75 14.61
C GLU A 284 0.79 -10.18 14.01
N ALA A 285 0.88 -8.98 13.45
CA ALA A 285 -0.25 -8.33 12.78
C ALA A 285 -0.71 -9.10 11.53
N ALA A 286 0.21 -9.66 10.76
CA ALA A 286 -0.10 -10.48 9.59
C ALA A 286 -0.75 -11.82 9.98
N GLU A 287 -0.29 -12.47 11.05
CA GLU A 287 -0.89 -13.69 11.60
C GLU A 287 -2.29 -13.44 12.15
N GLU A 288 -2.49 -12.34 12.88
CA GLU A 288 -3.81 -11.92 13.35
C GLU A 288 -4.76 -11.63 12.19
N HIS A 289 -4.30 -10.91 11.16
CA HIS A 289 -5.07 -10.69 9.95
C HIS A 289 -5.48 -12.02 9.30
N ASP A 290 -4.53 -12.94 9.11
CA ASP A 290 -4.80 -14.24 8.48
C ASP A 290 -5.82 -15.06 9.27
N ARG A 291 -5.74 -15.04 10.61
CA ARG A 291 -6.72 -15.65 11.51
C ARG A 291 -8.11 -15.02 11.32
N ARG A 292 -8.21 -13.70 11.22
CA ARG A 292 -9.49 -12.97 11.03
C ARG A 292 -10.09 -13.23 9.65
N ILE A 293 -9.28 -13.26 8.61
CA ILE A 293 -9.70 -13.62 7.25
C ILE A 293 -10.19 -15.07 7.19
N GLN A 294 -9.49 -16.00 7.84
CA GLN A 294 -9.94 -17.39 7.93
C GLN A 294 -11.27 -17.51 8.69
N GLY A 295 -11.46 -16.73 9.77
CA GLY A 295 -12.73 -16.62 10.48
C GLY A 295 -13.86 -16.13 9.58
N ALA A 296 -13.65 -15.03 8.86
CA ALA A 296 -14.63 -14.47 7.93
C ALA A 296 -14.97 -15.44 6.77
N LEU A 297 -14.01 -16.23 6.30
CA LEU A 297 -14.26 -17.30 5.32
C LEU A 297 -15.20 -18.39 5.88
N ARG A 298 -15.05 -18.75 7.17
CA ARG A 298 -15.96 -19.69 7.83
C ARG A 298 -17.35 -19.09 8.00
N ASP A 299 -17.47 -17.82 8.34
CA ASP A 299 -18.75 -17.10 8.46
C ASP A 299 -19.50 -17.03 7.11
N LEU A 300 -18.78 -16.91 6.00
CA LEU A 300 -19.35 -16.94 4.65
C LEU A 300 -19.96 -18.33 4.31
N LEU A 301 -19.48 -19.38 4.98
CA LEU A 301 -19.86 -20.78 4.78
C LEU A 301 -20.42 -21.41 6.07
N PRO A 302 -21.58 -20.95 6.58
CA PRO A 302 -22.15 -21.47 7.81
C PRO A 302 -22.67 -22.91 7.61
N GLY A 303 -22.61 -23.72 8.68
CA GLY A 303 -23.22 -25.07 8.71
C GLY A 303 -22.36 -26.24 8.24
N GLY A 304 -21.03 -26.09 8.20
CA GLY A 304 -20.11 -27.20 7.94
C GLY A 304 -18.66 -26.79 8.18
N GLY A 305 -17.83 -27.72 8.67
CA GLY A 305 -16.41 -27.44 8.91
C GLY A 305 -15.65 -27.23 7.60
N LEU A 306 -14.75 -26.23 7.56
CA LEU A 306 -13.70 -26.22 6.54
C LEU A 306 -12.56 -27.13 6.99
N ALA A 307 -12.27 -28.14 6.17
CA ALA A 307 -11.05 -28.90 6.31
C ALA A 307 -9.83 -27.98 6.16
N TRP A 308 -8.72 -28.39 6.77
CA TRP A 308 -7.49 -27.63 6.75
C TRP A 308 -7.00 -27.35 5.30
N HIS A 309 -6.95 -28.40 4.46
CA HIS A 309 -6.54 -28.26 3.04
C HIS A 309 -7.41 -27.29 2.24
N SER A 310 -8.71 -27.20 2.55
CA SER A 310 -9.64 -26.25 1.94
C SER A 310 -9.28 -24.80 2.28
N CYS A 311 -8.89 -24.55 3.53
CA CYS A 311 -8.41 -23.25 3.96
C CYS A 311 -7.09 -22.89 3.27
N GLU A 312 -6.15 -23.84 3.18
CA GLU A 312 -4.89 -23.62 2.47
C GLU A 312 -5.13 -23.30 1.00
N PHE A 313 -5.96 -24.10 0.31
CA PHE A 313 -6.28 -23.85 -1.09
C PHE A 313 -6.91 -22.46 -1.30
N ALA A 314 -7.85 -22.05 -0.43
CA ALA A 314 -8.47 -20.73 -0.49
C ALA A 314 -7.44 -19.58 -0.49
N THR A 315 -6.30 -19.79 0.16
CA THR A 315 -5.21 -18.80 0.28
C THR A 315 -4.23 -18.79 -0.90
N LEU A 316 -4.37 -19.71 -1.86
CA LEU A 316 -3.56 -19.72 -3.08
C LEU A 316 -4.15 -18.79 -4.14
N THR A 317 -3.32 -18.32 -5.08
CA THR A 317 -3.75 -17.48 -6.22
C THR A 317 -4.91 -18.11 -6.99
N HIS A 318 -4.87 -19.43 -7.16
CA HIS A 318 -5.87 -20.20 -7.88
C HIS A 318 -7.10 -20.54 -7.06
N GLY A 319 -7.07 -20.48 -5.72
CA GLY A 319 -8.25 -20.70 -4.87
C GLY A 319 -9.13 -19.47 -4.76
N MET A 320 -9.35 -18.95 -3.55
CA MET A 320 -10.06 -17.68 -3.39
C MET A 320 -9.14 -16.46 -3.51
N SER A 321 -7.84 -16.66 -3.71
CA SER A 321 -6.84 -15.59 -3.68
C SER A 321 -6.86 -14.81 -2.35
N LEU A 322 -7.27 -15.47 -1.25
CA LEU A 322 -7.24 -14.93 0.11
C LEU A 322 -5.84 -15.15 0.69
N THR A 323 -4.84 -14.60 0.01
CA THR A 323 -3.42 -14.82 0.27
C THR A 323 -3.08 -14.55 1.73
N LYS A 324 -2.45 -15.51 2.40
CA LYS A 324 -1.90 -15.32 3.75
C LYS A 324 -0.93 -14.14 3.76
N ALA A 325 -1.23 -13.12 4.55
CA ALA A 325 -0.40 -11.95 4.77
C ALA A 325 0.99 -12.34 5.28
N VAL A 326 1.09 -13.31 6.20
CA VAL A 326 2.39 -13.75 6.73
C VAL A 326 3.29 -14.31 5.62
N ARG A 327 2.69 -15.03 4.67
CA ARG A 327 3.36 -15.63 3.52
C ARG A 327 3.80 -14.59 2.51
N VAL A 328 2.91 -13.68 2.12
CA VAL A 328 3.21 -12.68 1.08
C VAL A 328 3.95 -11.45 1.61
N SER A 329 4.13 -11.33 2.93
CA SER A 329 4.88 -10.23 3.58
C SER A 329 6.26 -10.03 2.96
N SER A 330 7.05 -11.10 2.80
CA SER A 330 8.39 -11.04 2.21
C SER A 330 8.35 -10.62 0.73
N ALA A 331 7.41 -11.15 -0.05
CA ALA A 331 7.25 -10.74 -1.46
C ALA A 331 6.78 -9.27 -1.60
N ALA A 332 5.90 -8.81 -0.69
CA ALA A 332 5.41 -7.45 -0.65
C ALA A 332 6.53 -6.47 -0.26
N TRP A 333 7.29 -6.77 0.79
CA TRP A 333 8.44 -5.99 1.23
C TRP A 333 9.49 -5.83 0.14
N LEU A 334 9.93 -6.95 -0.46
CA LEU A 334 10.86 -6.93 -1.61
C LEU A 334 10.27 -6.17 -2.80
N GLY A 335 8.98 -6.33 -3.05
CA GLY A 335 8.28 -5.69 -4.16
C GLY A 335 8.14 -4.17 -3.99
N GLY A 336 7.92 -3.70 -2.76
CA GLY A 336 7.94 -2.29 -2.39
C GLY A 336 9.31 -1.70 -2.69
N PHE A 337 10.36 -2.32 -2.14
CA PHE A 337 11.75 -1.89 -2.34
C PHE A 337 12.16 -1.91 -3.81
N ALA A 338 11.94 -3.03 -4.51
CA ALA A 338 12.30 -3.20 -5.91
C ALA A 338 11.60 -2.20 -6.84
N GLN A 339 10.41 -1.71 -6.46
CA GLN A 339 9.70 -0.70 -7.24
C GLN A 339 10.40 0.66 -7.18
N VAL A 340 11.08 0.98 -6.08
CA VAL A 340 11.59 2.34 -5.80
C VAL A 340 13.11 2.43 -5.69
N TRP A 341 13.83 1.31 -5.63
CA TRP A 341 15.29 1.26 -5.44
C TRP A 341 16.08 2.23 -6.33
N GLU A 342 15.81 2.21 -7.64
CA GLU A 342 16.51 3.10 -8.58
C GLU A 342 16.21 4.59 -8.30
N ASP A 343 14.96 4.89 -7.92
CA ASP A 343 14.54 6.25 -7.59
C ASP A 343 15.21 6.72 -6.28
N ILE A 344 15.37 5.84 -5.27
CA ILE A 344 16.12 6.16 -4.04
C ILE A 344 17.58 6.47 -4.39
N ARG A 345 18.25 5.62 -5.18
CA ARG A 345 19.65 5.82 -5.57
C ARG A 345 19.86 7.12 -6.35
N GLU A 346 18.93 7.46 -7.24
CA GLU A 346 19.04 8.65 -8.07
C GLU A 346 18.74 9.93 -7.30
N LEU A 347 17.75 9.90 -6.39
CA LEU A 347 17.33 11.08 -5.64
C LEU A 347 18.20 11.34 -4.41
N PHE A 348 18.61 10.28 -3.71
CA PHE A 348 19.23 10.36 -2.39
C PHE A 348 20.48 9.45 -2.31
N PRO A 349 21.51 9.69 -3.14
CA PRO A 349 22.69 8.82 -3.19
C PRO A 349 23.43 8.70 -1.85
N THR A 350 23.37 9.74 -1.01
CA THR A 350 23.96 9.72 0.34
C THR A 350 23.23 8.76 1.29
N VAL A 351 21.93 8.54 1.09
CA VAL A 351 21.13 7.58 1.85
C VAL A 351 21.42 6.15 1.41
N THR A 352 21.71 5.95 0.12
CA THR A 352 21.97 4.60 -0.41
C THR A 352 23.42 4.14 -0.23
N ALA A 353 24.36 5.03 0.06
CA ALA A 353 25.76 4.69 0.23
C ALA A 353 25.98 3.60 1.30
N GLY A 354 26.42 2.41 0.86
CA GLY A 354 26.62 1.22 1.70
C GLY A 354 25.42 0.25 1.76
N THR A 355 24.24 0.64 1.28
CA THR A 355 23.12 -0.28 0.99
C THR A 355 23.19 -0.85 -0.43
N GLU A 356 24.15 -0.37 -1.23
CA GLU A 356 24.29 -0.72 -2.65
C GLU A 356 24.83 -2.13 -2.89
N ASP A 357 25.68 -2.62 -1.97
CA ASP A 357 26.22 -3.97 -2.05
C ASP A 357 25.34 -4.97 -1.31
N LEU A 358 24.14 -5.18 -1.85
CA LEU A 358 23.17 -6.17 -1.38
C LEU A 358 23.71 -7.62 -1.45
N LYS A 359 24.95 -7.84 -1.90
CA LYS A 359 25.60 -9.16 -2.03
C LYS A 359 26.35 -9.62 -0.79
N VAL A 360 26.73 -8.70 0.11
CA VAL A 360 27.58 -9.01 1.28
C VAL A 360 26.72 -9.04 2.55
N GLU A 361 27.14 -9.81 3.55
CA GLU A 361 26.61 -9.70 4.91
C GLU A 361 26.68 -8.23 5.35
N SER A 362 25.56 -7.71 5.80
CA SER A 362 25.44 -6.31 6.22
C SER A 362 25.06 -6.27 7.69
N ASP A 363 25.63 -5.33 8.45
CA ASP A 363 25.17 -5.09 9.82
C ASP A 363 23.91 -4.19 9.85
N LEU A 364 23.44 -3.71 8.69
CA LEU A 364 22.28 -2.83 8.60
C LEU A 364 20.98 -3.65 8.71
N PRO A 365 20.12 -3.41 9.73
CA PRO A 365 18.89 -4.19 9.92
C PRO A 365 17.96 -4.14 8.71
N TYR A 366 17.85 -2.99 8.06
CA TYR A 366 17.09 -2.82 6.81
C TYR A 366 17.56 -3.76 5.68
N VAL A 367 18.87 -3.90 5.48
CA VAL A 367 19.44 -4.79 4.45
C VAL A 367 19.24 -6.26 4.84
N ASN A 368 19.43 -6.59 6.12
CA ASN A 368 19.20 -7.94 6.64
C ASN A 368 17.74 -8.39 6.47
N SER A 369 16.78 -7.49 6.69
CA SER A 369 15.36 -7.77 6.45
C SER A 369 15.08 -8.07 4.96
N LEU A 370 15.66 -7.28 4.05
CA LEU A 370 15.57 -7.53 2.60
C LEU A 370 16.21 -8.87 2.21
N GLN A 371 17.40 -9.18 2.73
CA GLN A 371 18.10 -10.44 2.47
C GLN A 371 17.31 -11.63 3.01
N ALA A 372 16.78 -11.55 4.23
CA ALA A 372 15.95 -12.60 4.83
C ALA A 372 14.66 -12.83 4.03
N ALA A 373 14.02 -11.76 3.53
CA ALA A 373 12.88 -11.88 2.65
C ALA A 373 13.26 -12.55 1.31
N MET A 374 14.43 -12.23 0.77
CA MET A 374 14.93 -12.80 -0.49
C MET A 374 15.36 -14.25 -0.36
N GLN A 375 15.86 -14.63 0.81
CA GLN A 375 16.21 -16.00 1.15
C GLN A 375 14.96 -16.90 1.07
N LYS A 376 13.82 -16.47 1.63
CA LYS A 376 12.55 -17.22 1.51
C LYS A 376 12.09 -17.42 0.07
N VAL A 377 12.26 -16.39 -0.79
CA VAL A 377 11.95 -16.50 -2.23
C VAL A 377 12.89 -17.48 -2.91
N SER A 378 14.17 -17.47 -2.53
CA SER A 378 15.20 -18.35 -3.09
C SER A 378 14.96 -19.82 -2.71
N GLU A 379 14.63 -20.10 -1.46
CA GLU A 379 14.22 -21.43 -0.98
C GLU A 379 12.99 -21.94 -1.74
N ALA A 380 11.98 -21.09 -1.94
CA ALA A 380 10.81 -21.45 -2.73
C ALA A 380 11.17 -21.72 -4.21
N MET A 381 12.15 -21.02 -4.78
CA MET A 381 12.66 -21.30 -6.12
C MET A 381 13.40 -22.63 -6.22
N GLU A 382 14.13 -23.03 -5.18
CA GLU A 382 14.80 -24.33 -5.11
C GLU A 382 13.75 -25.46 -5.12
N VAL A 383 12.72 -25.37 -4.28
CA VAL A 383 11.59 -26.32 -4.26
C VAL A 383 10.94 -26.45 -5.65
N ILE A 384 10.71 -25.33 -6.33
CA ILE A 384 10.15 -25.32 -7.70
C ILE A 384 11.12 -25.95 -8.69
N GLY A 385 12.43 -25.70 -8.54
CA GLY A 385 13.50 -26.26 -9.38
C GLY A 385 13.59 -27.77 -9.25
N GLU A 386 13.52 -28.29 -8.03
CA GLU A 386 13.49 -29.73 -7.73
C GLU A 386 12.27 -30.40 -8.35
N ALA A 387 11.07 -29.87 -8.12
CA ALA A 387 9.83 -30.37 -8.72
C ALA A 387 9.89 -30.37 -10.26
N ARG A 388 10.49 -29.33 -10.85
CA ARG A 388 10.71 -29.26 -12.31
C ARG A 388 11.68 -30.35 -12.80
N GLY A 389 12.76 -30.60 -12.06
CA GLY A 389 13.74 -31.65 -12.37
C GLY A 389 13.17 -33.06 -12.23
N ALA A 390 12.24 -33.26 -11.30
CA ALA A 390 11.50 -34.50 -11.09
C ALA A 390 10.34 -34.71 -12.09
N HIS A 391 10.12 -33.79 -13.03
CA HIS A 391 9.00 -33.80 -13.98
C HIS A 391 7.61 -33.80 -13.30
N GLU A 392 7.51 -33.21 -12.11
CA GLU A 392 6.22 -33.00 -11.44
C GLU A 392 5.39 -31.92 -12.16
N HIS A 393 4.06 -32.00 -11.99
CA HIS A 393 3.19 -30.96 -12.51
C HIS A 393 3.28 -29.69 -11.66
N LEU A 394 3.65 -28.57 -12.28
CA LEU A 394 3.71 -27.26 -11.65
C LEU A 394 2.41 -26.48 -11.88
N PRO A 395 1.94 -25.66 -10.92
CA PRO A 395 0.75 -24.83 -11.09
C PRO A 395 0.93 -23.85 -12.27
N PRO A 396 -0.16 -23.33 -12.86
CA PRO A 396 -0.02 -22.39 -13.94
C PRO A 396 0.64 -21.09 -13.42
N GLN A 397 1.37 -20.41 -14.32
CA GLN A 397 2.03 -19.12 -14.07
C GLN A 397 3.32 -19.14 -13.23
N VAL A 398 3.89 -20.32 -12.91
CA VAL A 398 5.23 -20.37 -12.29
C VAL A 398 6.22 -19.53 -13.11
N PRO A 399 6.88 -18.51 -12.53
CA PRO A 399 7.83 -17.68 -13.25
C PRO A 399 9.03 -18.48 -13.76
N LYS A 400 9.65 -18.00 -14.83
CA LYS A 400 10.97 -18.53 -15.23
C LYS A 400 12.01 -18.04 -14.22
N THR A 401 13.11 -18.79 -14.07
CA THR A 401 14.19 -18.43 -13.16
C THR A 401 14.73 -17.03 -13.45
N ASP A 402 14.86 -16.66 -14.73
CA ASP A 402 15.36 -15.34 -15.16
C ASP A 402 14.42 -14.17 -14.83
N ASP A 403 13.13 -14.46 -14.58
CA ASP A 403 12.14 -13.46 -14.18
C ASP A 403 12.34 -13.03 -12.71
N VAL A 404 12.93 -13.90 -11.88
CA VAL A 404 13.19 -13.67 -10.46
C VAL A 404 14.52 -12.93 -10.31
N LYS A 405 14.45 -11.60 -10.28
CA LYS A 405 15.65 -10.76 -10.12
C LYS A 405 16.19 -10.81 -8.70
N LYS A 406 17.51 -11.02 -8.55
CA LYS A 406 18.21 -10.88 -7.27
C LYS A 406 18.30 -9.42 -6.87
N LEU A 407 18.37 -9.16 -5.56
CA LEU A 407 18.56 -7.81 -5.00
C LEU A 407 19.76 -7.11 -5.67
N SER A 408 20.85 -7.84 -5.83
CA SER A 408 22.10 -7.34 -6.40
C SER A 408 22.09 -7.13 -7.92
N ASP A 409 21.05 -7.61 -8.60
CA ASP A 409 20.86 -7.43 -10.05
C ASP A 409 19.88 -6.27 -10.34
N TYR A 410 19.46 -5.52 -9.32
CA TYR A 410 18.59 -4.37 -9.50
C TYR A 410 19.36 -3.19 -10.12
N SER A 411 19.15 -3.02 -11.42
CA SER A 411 19.66 -1.91 -12.22
C SER A 411 18.58 -0.88 -12.63
N ARG A 412 17.34 -1.12 -12.22
CA ARG A 412 16.17 -0.24 -12.46
C ARG A 412 14.99 -0.65 -11.59
N SER A 413 14.00 0.24 -11.48
CA SER A 413 12.71 -0.07 -10.85
C SER A 413 12.02 -1.30 -11.46
N GLN A 414 11.75 -2.31 -10.65
CA GLN A 414 11.10 -3.56 -11.05
C GLN A 414 9.62 -3.60 -10.67
N LYS A 415 8.78 -2.95 -11.47
CA LYS A 415 7.34 -2.77 -11.22
C LYS A 415 6.50 -4.05 -11.08
N ARG A 416 7.05 -5.22 -11.48
CA ARG A 416 6.39 -6.52 -11.40
C ARG A 416 7.02 -7.45 -10.36
N ALA A 417 8.07 -7.00 -9.67
CA ALA A 417 8.82 -7.83 -8.72
C ALA A 417 7.92 -8.44 -7.64
N GLN A 418 7.05 -7.64 -7.02
CA GLN A 418 6.08 -8.16 -6.03
C GLN A 418 5.27 -9.33 -6.57
N TRP A 419 4.72 -9.20 -7.78
CA TRP A 419 3.91 -10.24 -8.40
C TRP A 419 4.75 -11.48 -8.65
N VAL A 420 5.95 -11.33 -9.23
CA VAL A 420 6.87 -12.45 -9.48
C VAL A 420 7.19 -13.20 -8.18
N TYR A 421 7.64 -12.48 -7.14
CA TYR A 421 7.97 -13.08 -5.85
C TYR A 421 6.76 -13.74 -5.19
N ALA A 422 5.58 -13.11 -5.23
CA ALA A 422 4.37 -13.70 -4.68
C ALA A 422 3.98 -14.98 -5.41
N VAL A 423 4.09 -15.03 -6.75
CA VAL A 423 3.76 -16.25 -7.51
C VAL A 423 4.78 -17.36 -7.23
N VAL A 424 6.06 -17.03 -7.06
CA VAL A 424 7.07 -18.02 -6.61
C VAL A 424 6.64 -18.64 -5.27
N LEU A 425 6.38 -17.82 -4.25
CA LEU A 425 5.96 -18.31 -2.94
C LEU A 425 4.68 -19.16 -3.03
N HIS A 426 3.66 -18.65 -3.72
CA HIS A 426 2.40 -19.40 -3.93
C HIS A 426 2.57 -20.70 -4.69
N SER A 427 3.55 -20.79 -5.59
CA SER A 427 3.81 -22.03 -6.35
C SER A 427 4.45 -23.08 -5.45
N ALA A 428 5.39 -22.69 -4.58
CA ALA A 428 5.96 -23.57 -3.57
C ALA A 428 4.89 -24.05 -2.57
N ASP A 429 3.98 -23.18 -2.11
CA ASP A 429 2.87 -23.59 -1.25
C ASP A 429 1.88 -24.53 -1.93
N TRP A 430 1.66 -24.33 -3.23
CA TRP A 430 0.82 -25.23 -4.00
C TRP A 430 1.45 -26.63 -4.08
N LEU A 431 2.76 -26.72 -4.34
CA LEU A 431 3.50 -27.99 -4.35
C LEU A 431 3.44 -28.67 -2.99
N TRP A 432 3.65 -27.89 -1.94
CA TRP A 432 3.51 -28.36 -0.57
C TRP A 432 2.09 -28.91 -0.31
N LEU A 433 1.05 -28.16 -0.67
CA LEU A 433 -0.33 -28.62 -0.51
C LEU A 433 -0.60 -29.88 -1.33
N ALA A 434 -0.12 -29.97 -2.57
CA ALA A 434 -0.26 -31.14 -3.43
C ALA A 434 0.33 -32.41 -2.79
N GLY A 435 1.48 -32.29 -2.12
CA GLY A 435 2.09 -33.38 -1.36
C GLY A 435 1.30 -33.80 -0.11
N HIS A 436 0.45 -32.93 0.43
CA HIS A 436 -0.25 -33.15 1.72
C HIS A 436 -1.74 -33.47 1.59
N VAL A 437 -2.40 -33.19 0.45
CA VAL A 437 -3.83 -33.47 0.24
C VAL A 437 -4.15 -34.97 0.07
N GLY A 438 -3.14 -35.81 -0.13
CA GLY A 438 -3.28 -37.25 -0.38
C GLY A 438 -3.74 -37.56 -1.82
N ALA A 439 -3.43 -38.77 -2.30
CA ALA A 439 -3.65 -39.16 -3.70
C ALA A 439 -5.13 -39.03 -4.16
N SER A 440 -6.10 -39.22 -3.26
CA SER A 440 -7.53 -39.13 -3.59
C SER A 440 -8.03 -37.70 -3.85
N ARG A 441 -7.36 -36.67 -3.31
CA ARG A 441 -7.75 -35.26 -3.45
C ARG A 441 -6.88 -34.49 -4.44
N LEU A 442 -5.78 -35.09 -4.86
CA LEU A 442 -4.89 -34.49 -5.85
C LEU A 442 -5.61 -34.15 -7.17
N PRO A 443 -6.50 -35.00 -7.74
CA PRO A 443 -7.30 -34.65 -8.91
C PRO A 443 -8.21 -33.44 -8.71
N TRP A 444 -8.77 -33.27 -7.50
CA TRP A 444 -9.53 -32.07 -7.15
C TRP A 444 -8.63 -30.84 -7.22
N LEU A 445 -7.48 -30.87 -6.52
CA LEU A 445 -6.56 -29.73 -6.50
C LEU A 445 -6.13 -29.34 -7.93
N PHE A 446 -5.84 -30.32 -8.79
CA PHE A 446 -5.55 -30.07 -10.21
C PHE A 446 -6.72 -29.42 -10.95
N SER A 447 -7.94 -29.95 -10.83
CA SER A 447 -9.09 -29.44 -11.59
C SER A 447 -9.45 -27.99 -11.22
N VAL A 448 -9.24 -27.60 -9.96
CA VAL A 448 -9.51 -26.22 -9.51
C VAL A 448 -8.33 -25.27 -9.72
N THR A 449 -7.10 -25.78 -9.87
CA THR A 449 -5.91 -24.92 -10.06
C THR A 449 -5.72 -24.50 -11.52
N PHE A 450 -5.97 -25.38 -12.49
CA PHE A 450 -5.66 -25.13 -13.90
C PHE A 450 -6.89 -24.64 -14.67
N ASN A 451 -6.99 -23.32 -14.88
CA ASN A 451 -8.03 -22.67 -15.68
C ASN A 451 -9.47 -23.08 -15.31
N SER A 452 -9.80 -23.07 -14.02
CA SER A 452 -11.16 -23.34 -13.56
C SER A 452 -12.12 -22.21 -13.94
N ILE A 453 -13.04 -22.51 -14.87
CA ILE A 453 -14.18 -21.63 -15.21
C ILE A 453 -15.06 -21.40 -13.98
N GLY A 454 -15.25 -22.44 -13.14
CA GLY A 454 -16.08 -22.34 -11.93
C GLY A 454 -15.58 -21.26 -10.95
N LEU A 455 -14.26 -21.18 -10.75
CA LEU A 455 -13.66 -20.12 -9.94
C LEU A 455 -13.83 -18.74 -10.56
N SER A 456 -13.80 -18.64 -11.89
CA SER A 456 -14.05 -17.38 -12.59
C SER A 456 -15.50 -16.92 -12.41
N PHE A 457 -16.46 -17.85 -12.38
CA PHE A 457 -17.87 -17.55 -12.15
C PHE A 457 -18.14 -17.05 -10.72
N LEU A 458 -17.56 -17.68 -9.69
CA LEU A 458 -17.65 -17.20 -8.29
C LEU A 458 -17.03 -15.81 -8.06
N ARG A 459 -16.16 -15.37 -8.97
CA ARG A 459 -15.49 -14.07 -8.92
C ARG A 459 -16.19 -13.02 -9.78
N GLY A 460 -17.19 -13.41 -10.57
CA GLY A 460 -17.91 -12.53 -11.47
C GLY A 460 -18.70 -11.49 -10.68
N VAL A 461 -18.59 -10.22 -11.07
CA VAL A 461 -19.49 -9.20 -10.53
C VAL A 461 -20.90 -9.48 -11.08
N PRO A 462 -21.95 -9.58 -10.25
CA PRO A 462 -23.31 -9.86 -10.68
C PRO A 462 -23.92 -8.64 -11.38
N CYS A 463 -23.41 -8.31 -12.56
CA CYS A 463 -23.87 -7.18 -13.38
C CYS A 463 -25.04 -7.56 -14.31
N CYS A 464 -25.39 -8.85 -14.38
CA CYS A 464 -26.55 -9.36 -15.10
C CYS A 464 -27.06 -10.65 -14.43
N PRO A 465 -28.33 -11.05 -14.69
CA PRO A 465 -28.92 -12.24 -14.06
C PRO A 465 -28.12 -13.53 -14.28
N ALA A 466 -27.41 -13.66 -15.41
CA ALA A 466 -26.61 -14.83 -15.72
C ALA A 466 -25.34 -14.98 -14.85
N LEU A 467 -24.95 -13.92 -14.14
CA LEU A 467 -23.82 -13.91 -13.20
C LEU A 467 -24.29 -13.73 -11.75
N GLU A 468 -25.60 -13.70 -11.52
CA GLU A 468 -26.18 -13.59 -10.20
C GLU A 468 -26.40 -14.97 -9.61
N LEU A 469 -25.98 -15.15 -8.36
CA LEU A 469 -26.13 -16.38 -7.61
C LEU A 469 -26.85 -16.02 -6.33
N SER A 470 -27.93 -16.72 -6.02
CA SER A 470 -28.56 -16.64 -4.71
C SER A 470 -27.55 -17.01 -3.62
N SER A 471 -27.85 -16.63 -2.37
CA SER A 471 -26.99 -16.99 -1.23
C SER A 471 -26.77 -18.49 -1.10
N ALA A 472 -27.77 -19.32 -1.44
CA ALA A 472 -27.67 -20.77 -1.39
C ALA A 472 -26.76 -21.30 -2.50
N GLU A 473 -27.00 -20.91 -3.75
CA GLU A 473 -26.20 -21.35 -4.91
C GLU A 473 -24.73 -20.96 -4.77
N TYR A 474 -24.46 -19.72 -4.33
CA TYR A 474 -23.09 -19.25 -4.10
C TYR A 474 -22.38 -20.09 -3.05
N ARG A 475 -23.04 -20.41 -1.92
CA ARG A 475 -22.46 -21.22 -0.84
C ARG A 475 -22.22 -22.66 -1.28
N VAL A 476 -23.16 -23.28 -2.01
CA VAL A 476 -23.01 -24.64 -2.55
C VAL A 476 -21.83 -24.69 -3.52
N ALA A 477 -21.77 -23.76 -4.47
CA ALA A 477 -20.68 -23.67 -5.44
C ALA A 477 -19.33 -23.41 -4.76
N LEU A 478 -19.28 -22.52 -3.77
CA LEU A 478 -18.07 -22.24 -3.01
C LEU A 478 -17.60 -23.46 -2.20
N ARG A 479 -18.51 -24.19 -1.54
CA ARG A 479 -18.19 -25.45 -0.85
C ARG A 479 -17.64 -26.50 -1.80
N HIS A 480 -18.22 -26.63 -2.99
CA HIS A 480 -17.76 -27.57 -4.02
C HIS A 480 -16.32 -27.25 -4.45
N ILE A 481 -16.02 -25.98 -4.74
CA ILE A 481 -14.67 -25.55 -5.15
C ILE A 481 -13.65 -25.75 -4.03
N LEU A 482 -14.02 -25.44 -2.78
CA LEU A 482 -13.16 -25.63 -1.62
C LEU A 482 -13.09 -27.09 -1.16
N HIS A 483 -13.83 -28.01 -1.79
CA HIS A 483 -13.95 -29.41 -1.36
C HIS A 483 -14.35 -29.54 0.12
N ALA A 484 -15.24 -28.65 0.56
CA ALA A 484 -15.79 -28.62 1.90
C ALA A 484 -17.08 -29.47 1.96
N GLU A 485 -17.43 -29.94 3.16
CA GLU A 485 -18.67 -30.68 3.37
C GLU A 485 -19.87 -29.82 2.99
N GLN A 486 -20.78 -30.40 2.21
CA GLN A 486 -22.10 -29.82 1.98
C GLN A 486 -22.95 -30.15 3.22
N PRO A 487 -23.65 -29.17 3.83
CA PRO A 487 -24.57 -29.46 4.90
C PRO A 487 -25.60 -30.47 4.39
N LEU A 488 -25.61 -31.68 4.97
CA LEU A 488 -26.63 -32.65 4.64
C LEU A 488 -27.97 -32.05 5.06
N LEU A 489 -28.89 -32.05 4.11
CA LEU A 489 -30.27 -31.57 4.23
C LEU A 489 -31.10 -32.38 5.27
N GLY A 490 -30.51 -33.11 6.22
CA GLY A 490 -31.21 -34.02 7.13
C GLY A 490 -32.06 -33.38 8.25
N GLN A 491 -32.14 -32.06 8.36
CA GLN A 491 -32.87 -31.38 9.45
C GLN A 491 -33.77 -30.22 8.99
N VAL A 492 -34.15 -30.20 7.72
CA VAL A 492 -35.15 -29.25 7.23
C VAL A 492 -36.28 -30.07 6.62
N GLU A 493 -37.37 -30.23 7.37
CA GLU A 493 -38.58 -30.93 6.90
C GLU A 493 -39.31 -30.15 5.79
N GLU A 494 -39.09 -28.83 5.67
CA GLU A 494 -39.73 -27.99 4.64
C GLU A 494 -38.77 -26.97 3.99
N CYS A 495 -38.74 -26.92 2.66
CA CYS A 495 -38.00 -25.90 1.91
C CYS A 495 -38.61 -24.50 2.16
N PRO A 496 -37.87 -23.49 2.67
CA PRO A 496 -38.46 -22.21 3.10
C PRO A 496 -39.03 -21.32 1.97
N GLY A 497 -38.96 -21.77 0.71
CA GLY A 497 -39.46 -21.02 -0.45
C GLY A 497 -40.47 -21.77 -1.32
N TYR A 498 -40.61 -23.09 -1.16
CA TYR A 498 -41.52 -23.92 -1.94
C TYR A 498 -42.06 -25.01 -1.01
N GLY A 499 -43.31 -24.88 -0.57
CA GLY A 499 -43.98 -25.82 0.35
C GLY A 499 -44.32 -27.18 -0.28
N GLY A 500 -43.38 -27.80 -1.00
CA GLY A 500 -43.49 -29.15 -1.53
C GLY A 500 -42.65 -30.13 -0.71
N GLU A 501 -43.18 -31.34 -0.50
CA GLU A 501 -42.43 -32.47 0.09
C GLU A 501 -41.23 -32.86 -0.79
N ARG A 502 -40.16 -33.32 -0.13
CA ARG A 502 -38.93 -33.77 -0.79
C ARG A 502 -39.10 -34.99 -1.67
N ASP A 503 -38.37 -34.98 -2.79
CA ASP A 503 -38.06 -36.20 -3.54
C ASP A 503 -37.11 -37.11 -2.71
N PRO A 504 -37.38 -38.43 -2.59
CA PRO A 504 -36.55 -39.39 -1.86
C PRO A 504 -35.08 -39.50 -2.33
N THR A 505 -34.71 -38.89 -3.45
CA THR A 505 -33.33 -38.82 -3.96
C THR A 505 -32.56 -37.56 -3.54
N GLY A 506 -33.20 -36.59 -2.88
CA GLY A 506 -32.55 -35.39 -2.36
C GLY A 506 -32.01 -34.43 -3.43
N THR A 507 -32.58 -34.47 -4.63
CA THR A 507 -32.16 -33.62 -5.77
C THR A 507 -32.92 -32.30 -5.89
N HIS A 508 -33.98 -32.09 -5.09
CA HIS A 508 -34.70 -30.83 -4.98
C HIS A 508 -35.04 -30.50 -3.52
#